data_AF-A0A383TE01-F1
#
_entry.id   AF-A0A383TE01-F1
#
_cell.length_a   1.000
_cell.length_b   1.000
_cell.length_c   1.000
_cell.angle_alpha   90.00
_cell.angle_beta   90.00
_cell.angle_gamma   90.00
#
_symmetry.space_group_name_H-M   'P 1'
#
loop_
_entity.id
_entity.type
_entity.pdbx_description
1 polymer ?
#
loop_
_entity_poly.entity_id
_entity_poly.type
_entity_poly.pdbx_seq_one_letter_code
_entity_poly.pdbx_strand_id
1 'polypeptide(L)'
;MDARNPVRQSKGCDGLPDENKETLLQIGVLWVIDCSSIAYYMRMAKSVKRHKRMLKKSRIGFFNQTMSSYVTSNELQLFSKGFSVENNVVYFVDSQRRLEKAIKICEFKHKHFKDFLHTLPQDHQIYLKARYLQEEEIINDRVDRECIEMIQEIEEAVSYRFFGSEPGTYIDDAPDINQVSEEEFAEAFDDAFLKMISRLG
;
A
#
# COMPACT_ATOMS: atom_id res chain seq x y z
N MET A 1 1.75 -1.54 53.41
CA MET A 1 1.86 -0.11 53.07
C MET A 1 1.77 -0.01 51.57
N ASP A 2 0.54 0.19 51.09
CA ASP A 2 0.21 0.42 49.69
C ASP A 2 0.41 1.90 49.35
N ALA A 3 1.07 2.19 48.22
CA ALA A 3 0.99 3.48 47.55
C ALA A 3 1.30 3.35 46.04
N ARG A 4 0.23 3.09 45.29
CA ARG A 4 -0.20 3.74 44.04
C ARG A 4 0.82 3.96 42.92
N ASN A 5 0.65 3.15 41.89
CA ASN A 5 1.13 3.32 40.52
C ASN A 5 0.18 4.29 39.75
N PRO A 6 0.66 5.36 39.08
CA PRO A 6 -0.20 6.16 38.22
C PRO A 6 -0.32 5.53 36.82
N VAL A 7 -1.55 5.26 36.44
CA VAL A 7 -2.04 4.81 35.14
C VAL A 7 -1.57 5.76 34.03
N ARG A 8 -0.73 5.26 33.10
CA ARG A 8 -0.52 5.92 31.79
C ARG A 8 -1.68 5.54 30.87
N GLN A 9 -2.58 6.50 30.63
CA GLN A 9 -3.56 6.43 29.56
C GLN A 9 -2.82 6.47 28.21
N SER A 10 -2.72 5.33 27.54
CA SER A 10 -2.46 5.27 26.11
C SER A 10 -3.71 5.76 25.38
N LYS A 11 -3.66 6.94 24.76
CA LYS A 11 -4.68 7.38 23.80
C LYS A 11 -4.14 7.23 22.38
N GLY A 12 -4.68 6.21 21.71
CA GLY A 12 -5.18 6.30 20.33
C GLY A 12 -4.16 6.40 19.20
N CYS A 13 -3.64 5.26 18.76
CA CYS A 13 -3.46 4.97 17.32
C CYS A 13 -4.02 3.56 17.10
N ASP A 14 -5.35 3.46 17.14
CA ASP A 14 -6.05 2.20 16.98
C ASP A 14 -5.91 1.66 15.55
N GLY A 15 -5.37 0.44 15.48
CA GLY A 15 -5.97 -0.67 14.76
C GLY A 15 -6.38 -0.48 13.29
N LEU A 16 -5.50 -0.91 12.38
CA LEU A 16 -5.94 -1.52 11.13
C LEU A 16 -5.19 -2.85 10.92
N PRO A 17 -5.91 -3.95 10.62
CA PRO A 17 -5.30 -5.26 10.45
C PRO A 17 -4.32 -5.25 9.26
N ASP A 18 -3.17 -5.89 9.47
CA ASP A 18 -1.98 -5.85 8.62
C ASP A 18 -2.21 -6.42 7.20
N GLU A 19 -3.34 -7.09 6.97
CA GLU A 19 -3.69 -7.75 5.72
C GLU A 19 -4.36 -6.81 4.70
N ASN A 20 -4.89 -5.66 5.12
CA ASN A 20 -5.60 -4.73 4.23
C ASN A 20 -4.72 -3.61 3.66
N LYS A 21 -3.48 -3.46 4.14
CA LYS A 21 -2.55 -2.43 3.63
C LYS A 21 -1.98 -2.79 2.24
N GLU A 22 -1.87 -4.07 1.92
CA GLU A 22 -1.38 -4.53 0.61
C GLU A 22 -2.46 -4.43 -0.48
N THR A 23 -3.75 -4.50 -0.13
CA THR A 23 -4.88 -4.37 -1.07
C THR A 23 -5.18 -2.92 -1.45
N LEU A 24 -4.88 -1.97 -0.56
CA LEU A 24 -5.04 -0.53 -0.79
C LEU A 24 -3.96 0.07 -1.72
N LEU A 25 -2.95 -0.70 -2.09
CA LEU A 25 -1.95 -0.32 -3.12
C LEU A 25 -2.46 -0.55 -4.55
N GLN A 26 -3.64 -1.16 -4.76
CA GLN A 26 -4.18 -1.48 -6.09
C GLN A 26 -5.34 -0.58 -6.54
N ILE A 27 -5.93 0.21 -5.65
CA ILE A 27 -7.00 1.16 -5.97
C ILE A 27 -6.36 2.54 -5.83
N GLY A 28 -6.57 3.43 -6.81
CA GLY A 28 -6.01 4.78 -6.85
C GLY A 28 -6.52 5.68 -5.72
N VAL A 29 -6.16 5.34 -4.49
CA VAL A 29 -6.37 6.14 -3.30
C VAL A 29 -5.24 7.16 -3.28
N LEU A 30 -5.63 8.43 -3.29
CA LEU A 30 -4.81 9.61 -3.08
C LEU A 30 -3.89 9.36 -1.86
N TRP A 31 -2.61 9.05 -2.10
CA TRP A 31 -1.64 8.90 -1.01
C TRP A 31 -1.37 10.30 -0.47
N VAL A 32 -1.89 10.60 0.73
CA VAL A 32 -1.44 11.78 1.48
C VAL A 32 0.00 11.52 1.88
N ILE A 33 0.94 12.18 1.21
CA ILE A 33 2.36 12.09 1.53
C ILE A 33 2.60 12.92 2.79
N ASP A 34 3.00 12.24 3.85
CA ASP A 34 3.20 12.79 5.18
C ASP A 34 4.52 12.30 5.80
N CYS A 35 4.73 12.62 7.09
CA CYS A 35 5.91 12.13 7.82
C CYS A 35 6.02 10.59 7.87
N SER A 36 4.89 9.87 7.80
CA SER A 36 4.91 8.40 7.76
C SER A 36 5.51 7.88 6.45
N SER A 37 5.34 8.64 5.36
CA SER A 37 5.92 8.35 4.05
C SER A 37 7.46 8.43 4.08
N ILE A 38 8.02 9.41 4.80
CA ILE A 38 9.48 9.51 4.97
C ILE A 38 10.02 8.26 5.70
N ALA A 39 9.37 7.83 6.78
CA ALA A 39 9.75 6.62 7.51
C ALA A 39 9.71 5.36 6.62
N TYR A 40 8.68 5.25 5.77
CA TYR A 40 8.53 4.17 4.81
C TYR A 40 9.70 4.15 3.80
N TYR A 41 10.04 5.29 3.22
CA TYR A 41 11.14 5.45 2.27
C TYR A 41 12.51 5.15 2.89
N MET A 42 12.75 5.59 4.13
CA MET A 42 13.95 5.25 4.91
C MET A 42 14.09 3.75 5.15
N ARG A 43 12.98 3.00 5.22
CA ARG A 43 12.93 1.55 5.44
C ARG A 43 12.77 0.75 4.13
N MET A 44 12.76 1.39 2.97
CA MET A 44 12.47 0.78 1.67
C MET A 44 13.39 -0.41 1.33
N ALA A 45 14.67 -0.35 1.70
CA ALA A 45 15.61 -1.46 1.50
C ALA A 45 15.14 -2.76 2.21
N LYS A 46 14.49 -2.64 3.38
CA LYS A 46 13.91 -3.79 4.09
C LYS A 46 12.70 -4.33 3.32
N SER A 47 11.87 -3.45 2.78
CA SER A 47 10.72 -3.82 1.94
C SER A 47 11.17 -4.60 0.69
N VAL A 48 12.19 -4.14 -0.03
CA VAL A 48 12.74 -4.89 -1.20
C VAL A 48 13.20 -6.29 -0.79
N LYS A 49 13.94 -6.41 0.31
CA LYS A 49 14.41 -7.72 0.82
C LYS A 49 13.23 -8.62 1.21
N ARG A 50 12.18 -8.07 1.85
CA ARG A 50 10.96 -8.79 2.21
C ARG A 50 10.27 -9.37 0.98
N HIS A 51 10.02 -8.55 -0.05
CA HIS A 51 9.36 -9.01 -1.28
C HIS A 51 10.18 -10.09 -2.01
N LYS A 52 11.51 -9.93 -2.11
CA LYS A 52 12.39 -10.96 -2.69
C LYS A 52 12.31 -12.28 -1.92
N ARG A 53 12.25 -12.22 -0.58
CA ARG A 53 12.08 -13.40 0.28
C ARG A 53 10.71 -14.05 0.07
N MET A 54 9.65 -13.25 -0.03
CA MET A 54 8.28 -13.75 -0.31
C MET A 54 8.21 -14.45 -1.66
N LEU A 55 8.79 -13.87 -2.71
CA LEU A 55 8.86 -14.48 -4.04
C LEU A 55 9.57 -15.84 -3.99
N LYS A 56 10.71 -15.91 -3.30
CA LYS A 56 11.45 -17.19 -3.12
C LYS A 56 10.60 -18.22 -2.37
N LYS A 57 9.93 -17.81 -1.28
CA LYS A 57 9.05 -18.70 -0.50
C LYS A 57 7.87 -19.20 -1.32
N SER A 58 7.23 -18.32 -2.09
CA SER A 58 6.10 -18.66 -2.96
C SER A 58 6.51 -19.71 -4.00
N ARG A 59 7.66 -19.52 -4.66
CA ARG A 59 8.23 -20.51 -5.59
C ARG A 59 8.46 -21.86 -4.92
N ILE A 60 9.12 -21.88 -3.76
CA ILE A 60 9.36 -23.14 -3.03
C ILE A 60 8.04 -23.82 -2.65
N GLY A 61 7.06 -23.06 -2.12
CA GLY A 61 5.76 -23.60 -1.73
C GLY A 61 5.00 -24.21 -2.91
N PHE A 62 5.02 -23.53 -4.07
CA PHE A 62 4.38 -24.03 -5.28
C PHE A 62 5.05 -25.30 -5.83
N PHE A 63 6.37 -25.40 -5.82
CA PHE A 63 7.04 -26.60 -6.34
C PHE A 63 7.09 -27.77 -5.34
N ASN A 64 6.87 -27.52 -4.05
CA ASN A 64 6.81 -28.56 -3.02
C ASN A 64 5.42 -29.19 -2.87
N GLN A 65 4.41 -28.72 -3.60
CA GLN A 65 3.05 -29.25 -3.50
C GLN A 65 2.86 -30.53 -4.33
N THR A 66 1.97 -31.41 -3.86
CA THR A 66 1.56 -32.59 -4.61
C THR A 66 0.63 -32.18 -5.76
N MET A 67 1.06 -32.42 -7.00
CA MET A 67 0.31 -32.08 -8.22
C MET A 67 -0.59 -33.22 -8.74
N SER A 68 -0.79 -34.27 -7.95
CA SER A 68 -1.69 -35.38 -8.24
C SER A 68 -2.91 -35.35 -7.33
N SER A 69 -3.97 -36.02 -7.75
CA SER A 69 -5.14 -36.27 -6.90
C SER A 69 -4.84 -37.41 -5.95
N TYR A 70 -5.16 -37.24 -4.67
CA TYR A 70 -4.99 -38.27 -3.65
C TYR A 70 -6.16 -38.27 -2.67
N VAL A 71 -6.46 -39.45 -2.12
CA VAL A 71 -7.49 -39.61 -1.10
C VAL A 71 -6.85 -39.34 0.26
N THR A 72 -7.49 -38.48 1.05
CA THR A 72 -7.05 -38.14 2.42
C THR A 72 -8.27 -38.16 3.34
N SER A 73 -8.05 -38.12 4.65
CA SER A 73 -9.13 -38.12 5.63
C SER A 73 -8.86 -37.10 6.72
N ASN A 74 -9.92 -36.45 7.19
CA ASN A 74 -9.94 -35.95 8.57
C ASN A 74 -10.61 -37.00 9.46
N GLU A 75 -10.54 -36.82 10.78
CA GLU A 75 -11.03 -37.79 11.79
C GLU A 75 -12.49 -38.26 11.59
N LEU A 76 -13.29 -37.54 10.78
CA LEU A 76 -14.70 -37.84 10.52
C LEU A 76 -15.01 -38.22 9.07
N GLN A 77 -14.20 -37.85 8.09
CA GLN A 77 -14.52 -38.02 6.66
C GLN A 77 -13.29 -38.29 5.78
N LEU A 78 -13.46 -39.23 4.84
CA LEU A 78 -12.57 -39.43 3.69
C LEU A 78 -12.99 -38.50 2.55
N PHE A 79 -12.04 -37.75 1.98
CA PHE A 79 -12.26 -36.89 0.84
C PHE A 79 -11.09 -36.96 -0.14
N SER A 80 -11.40 -36.77 -1.43
CA SER A 80 -10.37 -36.69 -2.48
C SER A 80 -9.88 -35.26 -2.58
N LYS A 81 -8.57 -35.06 -2.45
CA LYS A 81 -7.91 -33.78 -2.69
C LYS A 81 -7.21 -33.82 -4.04
N GLY A 82 -7.75 -33.06 -4.99
CA GLY A 82 -7.17 -32.88 -6.32
C GLY A 82 -6.34 -31.61 -6.42
N PHE A 83 -5.33 -31.63 -7.28
CA PHE A 83 -4.63 -30.42 -7.68
C PHE A 83 -5.39 -29.74 -8.84
N SER A 84 -6.09 -28.65 -8.54
CA SER A 84 -6.72 -27.83 -9.58
C SER A 84 -5.64 -26.96 -10.24
N VAL A 85 -5.26 -27.32 -11.46
CA VAL A 85 -4.23 -26.60 -12.23
C VAL A 85 -4.66 -25.16 -12.46
N GLU A 86 -5.91 -24.95 -12.89
CA GLU A 86 -6.47 -23.63 -13.19
C GLU A 86 -6.37 -22.69 -11.97
N ASN A 87 -6.78 -23.14 -10.80
CA ASN A 87 -6.74 -22.28 -9.61
C ASN A 87 -5.32 -22.10 -9.08
N ASN A 88 -4.54 -23.17 -8.95
CA ASN A 88 -3.24 -23.11 -8.28
C ASN A 88 -2.15 -22.48 -9.15
N VAL A 89 -2.14 -22.78 -10.46
CA VAL A 89 -1.13 -22.24 -11.38
C VAL A 89 -1.43 -20.78 -11.69
N VAL A 90 -2.68 -20.42 -12.00
CA VAL A 90 -3.04 -19.01 -12.28
C VAL A 90 -2.76 -18.14 -11.07
N TYR A 91 -3.20 -18.56 -9.87
CA TYR A 91 -2.93 -17.81 -8.65
C TYR A 91 -1.43 -17.62 -8.40
N PHE A 92 -0.62 -18.66 -8.60
CA PHE A 92 0.82 -18.58 -8.43
C PHE A 92 1.48 -17.62 -9.43
N VAL A 93 1.14 -17.72 -10.71
CA VAL A 93 1.68 -16.84 -11.77
C VAL A 93 1.30 -15.39 -11.53
N ASP A 94 0.05 -15.12 -11.15
CA ASP A 94 -0.43 -13.78 -10.83
C ASP A 94 0.27 -13.22 -9.59
N SER A 95 0.38 -14.03 -8.52
CA SER A 95 1.11 -13.65 -7.31
C SER A 95 2.57 -13.33 -7.59
N GLN A 96 3.25 -14.16 -8.39
CA GLN A 96 4.61 -13.92 -8.83
C GLN A 96 4.73 -12.61 -9.61
N ARG A 97 3.85 -12.37 -10.59
CA ARG A 97 3.84 -11.16 -11.40
C ARG A 97 3.64 -9.90 -10.54
N ARG A 98 2.72 -9.95 -9.57
CA ARG A 98 2.47 -8.85 -8.61
C ARG A 98 3.71 -8.57 -7.77
N LEU A 99 4.33 -9.60 -7.20
CA LEU A 99 5.56 -9.46 -6.40
C LEU A 99 6.72 -8.91 -7.21
N GLU A 100 6.92 -9.38 -8.44
CA GLU A 100 7.96 -8.88 -9.33
C GLU A 100 7.75 -7.41 -9.71
N LYS A 101 6.49 -7.00 -9.97
CA LYS A 101 6.15 -5.58 -10.20
C LYS A 101 6.44 -4.74 -8.94
N ALA A 102 6.02 -5.21 -7.77
CA ALA A 102 6.25 -4.53 -6.49
C ALA A 102 7.75 -4.37 -6.20
N ILE A 103 8.57 -5.39 -6.47
CA ILE A 103 10.04 -5.32 -6.33
C ILE A 103 10.61 -4.22 -7.23
N LYS A 104 10.22 -4.18 -8.51
CA LYS A 104 10.71 -3.17 -9.46
C LYS A 104 10.35 -1.75 -9.02
N ILE A 105 9.13 -1.54 -8.55
CA ILE A 105 8.67 -0.24 -8.04
C ILE A 105 9.48 0.15 -6.79
N CYS A 106 9.61 -0.75 -5.81
CA CYS A 106 10.37 -0.48 -4.59
C CYS A 106 11.85 -0.21 -4.87
N GLU A 107 12.45 -0.93 -5.82
CA GLU A 107 13.85 -0.71 -6.23
C GLU A 107 14.04 0.65 -6.90
N PHE A 108 13.09 1.05 -7.76
CA PHE A 108 13.09 2.38 -8.36
C PHE A 108 12.99 3.47 -7.28
N LYS A 109 11.96 3.40 -6.42
CA LYS A 109 11.76 4.33 -5.31
C LYS A 109 12.99 4.43 -4.41
N HIS A 110 13.54 3.28 -4.02
CA HIS A 110 14.72 3.22 -3.15
C HIS A 110 15.94 3.86 -3.80
N LYS A 111 16.19 3.60 -5.08
CA LYS A 111 17.32 4.17 -5.80
C LYS A 111 17.25 5.70 -5.79
N HIS A 112 16.14 6.26 -6.27
CA HIS A 112 15.99 7.71 -6.38
C HIS A 112 16.01 8.41 -5.02
N PHE A 113 15.34 7.83 -4.02
CA PHE A 113 15.38 8.39 -2.67
C PHE A 113 16.78 8.33 -2.05
N LYS A 114 17.52 7.23 -2.27
CA LYS A 114 18.90 7.11 -1.81
C LYS A 114 19.81 8.14 -2.49
N ASP A 115 19.66 8.34 -3.78
CA ASP A 115 20.42 9.34 -4.54
C ASP A 115 20.16 10.75 -3.97
N PHE A 116 18.90 11.09 -3.66
CA PHE A 116 18.55 12.33 -2.96
C PHE A 116 19.16 12.43 -1.55
N LEU A 117 19.15 11.35 -0.76
CA LEU A 117 19.80 11.39 0.57
C LEU A 117 21.30 11.69 0.47
N HIS A 118 21.95 11.31 -0.64
CA HIS A 118 23.35 11.63 -0.89
C HIS A 118 23.60 13.07 -1.31
N THR A 119 22.59 13.79 -1.79
CA THR A 119 22.69 15.23 -2.11
C THR A 119 22.48 16.11 -0.88
N LEU A 120 21.87 15.57 0.19
CA LEU A 120 21.62 16.32 1.42
C LEU A 120 22.90 16.59 2.23
N PRO A 121 22.98 17.75 2.90
CA PRO A 121 23.98 18.01 3.94
C PRO A 121 24.03 16.93 5.03
N GLN A 122 25.22 16.73 5.62
CA GLN A 122 25.45 15.63 6.57
C GLN A 122 24.59 15.76 7.85
N ASP A 123 24.38 16.98 8.34
CA ASP A 123 23.49 17.32 9.44
C ASP A 123 22.03 16.95 9.15
N HIS A 124 21.53 17.23 7.93
CA HIS A 124 20.20 16.81 7.50
C HIS A 124 20.06 15.29 7.45
N GLN A 125 21.09 14.58 6.98
CA GLN A 125 21.09 13.11 6.96
C GLN A 125 21.09 12.51 8.37
N ILE A 126 21.82 13.11 9.32
CA ILE A 126 21.84 12.69 10.72
C ILE A 126 20.45 12.87 11.32
N TYR A 127 19.85 14.06 11.13
CA TYR A 127 18.49 14.36 11.57
C TYR A 127 17.47 13.32 11.06
N LEU A 128 17.47 13.03 9.76
CA LEU A 128 16.51 12.07 9.17
C LEU A 128 16.67 10.67 9.75
N LYS A 129 17.91 10.23 10.01
CA LYS A 129 18.16 8.93 10.66
C LYS A 129 17.67 8.93 12.11
N ALA A 130 17.97 9.96 12.88
CA ALA A 130 17.55 10.10 14.26
C ALA A 130 16.02 10.05 14.37
N ARG A 131 15.32 10.89 13.60
CA ARG A 131 13.87 10.97 13.63
C ARG A 131 13.18 9.71 13.13
N TYR A 132 13.54 9.19 11.95
CA TYR A 132 12.73 8.17 11.25
C TYR A 132 13.24 6.72 11.41
N LEU A 133 14.49 6.53 11.83
CA LEU A 133 15.04 5.20 12.12
C LEU A 133 15.24 4.93 13.60
N GLN A 134 15.57 5.96 14.39
CA GLN A 134 15.78 5.85 15.84
C GLN A 134 14.58 6.34 16.66
N GLU A 135 13.57 6.93 16.01
CA GLU A 135 12.31 7.38 16.63
C GLU A 135 12.55 8.45 17.71
N GLU A 136 13.55 9.30 17.49
CA GLU A 136 13.82 10.46 18.35
C GLU A 136 12.82 11.61 18.07
N GLU A 137 12.37 12.29 19.13
CA GLU A 137 11.41 13.41 19.06
C GLU A 137 12.09 14.73 18.66
N ILE A 138 12.81 14.72 17.53
CA ILE A 138 13.48 15.90 16.97
C ILE A 138 12.67 16.37 15.76
N ILE A 139 12.46 17.68 15.65
CA ILE A 139 11.66 18.28 14.57
C ILE A 139 12.51 19.24 13.75
N ASN A 140 12.49 19.06 12.43
CA ASN A 140 13.04 20.00 11.46
C ASN A 140 12.11 20.05 10.24
N ASP A 141 11.11 20.92 10.31
CA ASP A 141 10.05 21.06 9.30
C ASP A 141 10.58 21.43 7.91
N ARG A 142 11.75 22.05 7.83
CA ARG A 142 12.37 22.37 6.54
C ARG A 142 12.84 21.10 5.86
N VAL A 143 13.63 20.27 6.56
CA VAL A 143 14.16 19.03 6.00
C VAL A 143 13.04 18.03 5.70
N ASP A 144 12.01 17.99 6.54
CA ASP A 144 10.84 17.14 6.29
C ASP A 144 10.09 17.56 5.02
N ARG A 145 9.90 18.88 4.80
CA ARG A 145 9.27 19.39 3.58
C ARG A 145 10.09 19.06 2.33
N GLU A 146 11.41 19.32 2.37
CA GLU A 146 12.33 18.94 1.29
C GLU A 146 12.25 17.42 0.99
N CYS A 147 12.10 16.59 2.02
CA CYS A 147 11.89 15.14 1.85
C CYS A 147 10.52 14.80 1.26
N ILE A 148 9.45 15.44 1.70
CA ILE A 148 8.09 15.21 1.20
C ILE A 148 8.00 15.57 -0.28
N GLU A 149 8.51 16.75 -0.67
CA GLU A 149 8.55 17.21 -2.07
C GLU A 149 9.29 16.19 -2.96
N MET A 150 10.46 15.72 -2.52
CA MET A 150 11.19 14.68 -3.25
C MET A 150 10.41 13.36 -3.34
N ILE A 151 9.72 12.95 -2.28
CA ILE A 151 8.88 11.75 -2.32
C ILE A 151 7.73 11.92 -3.32
N GLN A 152 7.12 13.10 -3.40
CA GLN A 152 6.08 13.41 -4.39
C GLN A 152 6.59 13.25 -5.81
N GLU A 153 7.74 13.84 -6.14
CA GLU A 153 8.37 13.67 -7.46
C GLU A 153 8.66 12.20 -7.80
N ILE A 154 9.11 11.41 -6.81
CA ILE A 154 9.37 9.98 -7.01
C ILE A 154 8.07 9.21 -7.28
N GLU A 155 7.00 9.49 -6.53
CA GLU A 155 5.69 8.85 -6.73
C GLU A 155 5.07 9.23 -8.08
N GLU A 156 5.23 10.48 -8.50
CA GLU A 156 4.85 10.94 -9.83
C GLU A 156 5.61 10.18 -10.91
N ALA A 157 6.94 10.09 -10.79
CA ALA A 157 7.76 9.33 -11.73
C ALA A 157 7.40 7.83 -11.76
N VAL A 158 7.02 7.25 -10.62
CA VAL A 158 6.50 5.88 -10.55
C VAL A 158 5.18 5.73 -11.30
N SER A 159 4.27 6.68 -11.15
CA SER A 159 2.96 6.70 -11.80
C SER A 159 3.10 6.63 -13.31
N TYR A 160 3.87 7.55 -13.89
CA TYR A 160 4.16 7.55 -15.33
C TYR A 160 4.85 6.26 -15.77
N ARG A 161 5.88 5.82 -15.04
CA ARG A 161 6.73 4.70 -15.48
C ARG A 161 6.05 3.33 -15.40
N PHE A 162 5.23 3.08 -14.38
CA PHE A 162 4.73 1.73 -14.06
C PHE A 162 3.22 1.55 -14.22
N PHE A 163 2.47 2.64 -14.32
CA PHE A 163 1.01 2.62 -14.42
C PHE A 163 0.50 3.30 -15.70
N GLY A 164 1.32 4.12 -16.36
CA GLY A 164 0.94 4.76 -17.63
C GLY A 164 -0.18 5.79 -17.47
N SER A 165 -0.41 6.24 -16.23
CA SER A 165 -1.35 7.29 -15.85
C SER A 165 -0.59 8.36 -15.07
N GLU A 166 -1.04 9.62 -15.18
CA GLU A 166 -0.67 10.64 -14.21
C GLU A 166 -1.04 10.16 -12.81
N PRO A 167 -0.24 10.45 -11.76
CA PRO A 167 -0.72 10.26 -10.40
C PRO A 167 -2.05 11.01 -10.28
N GLY A 168 -3.09 10.39 -9.70
CA GLY A 168 -4.37 11.06 -9.49
C GLY A 168 -4.10 12.42 -8.85
N THR A 169 -4.45 13.49 -9.57
CA THR A 169 -4.20 14.88 -9.19
C THR A 169 -4.55 15.09 -7.72
N TYR A 170 -3.63 15.70 -6.98
CA TYR A 170 -3.86 16.19 -5.63
C TYR A 170 -5.15 16.99 -5.61
N ILE A 171 -6.13 16.51 -4.85
CA ILE A 171 -7.27 17.33 -4.42
C ILE A 171 -6.72 18.22 -3.31
N ASP A 172 -5.97 19.26 -3.68
CA ASP A 172 -5.75 20.42 -2.81
C ASP A 172 -6.87 21.48 -2.99
N ASP A 173 -7.74 21.24 -3.96
CA ASP A 173 -9.07 21.83 -4.06
C ASP A 173 -10.06 20.67 -4.10
N ALA A 174 -10.65 20.28 -2.97
CA ALA A 174 -11.94 19.62 -3.06
C ALA A 174 -12.84 20.64 -3.76
N PRO A 175 -13.33 20.40 -5.00
CA PRO A 175 -14.39 21.24 -5.50
C PRO A 175 -15.49 21.11 -4.44
N ASP A 176 -15.82 22.23 -3.84
CA ASP A 176 -16.85 22.36 -2.82
C ASP A 176 -18.04 21.51 -3.29
N ILE A 177 -18.33 20.40 -2.59
CA ILE A 177 -19.37 19.42 -2.95
C ILE A 177 -20.77 20.06 -2.82
N ASN A 178 -20.85 21.38 -2.68
CA ASN A 178 -22.05 22.18 -2.50
C ASN A 178 -22.29 23.15 -3.66
N GLN A 179 -22.39 22.69 -4.92
CA GLN A 179 -23.01 23.48 -5.99
C GLN A 179 -23.80 22.63 -6.99
N VAL A 180 -24.59 21.67 -6.50
CA VAL A 180 -25.74 21.16 -7.27
C VAL A 180 -26.95 21.42 -6.40
N SER A 181 -27.94 22.17 -6.90
CA SER A 181 -29.15 22.39 -6.13
C SER A 181 -29.89 21.05 -5.95
N GLU A 182 -30.67 20.93 -4.87
CA GLU A 182 -31.46 19.72 -4.62
C GLU A 182 -32.42 19.40 -5.79
N GLU A 183 -32.84 20.44 -6.51
CA GLU A 183 -33.69 20.38 -7.70
C GLU A 183 -32.95 19.76 -8.90
N GLU A 184 -31.70 20.18 -9.15
CA GLU A 184 -30.87 19.62 -10.24
C GLU A 184 -30.50 18.14 -9.98
N PHE A 185 -30.30 17.78 -8.70
CA PHE A 185 -30.06 16.39 -8.33
C PHE A 185 -31.31 15.52 -8.53
N ALA A 186 -32.49 16.02 -8.13
CA ALA A 186 -33.74 15.30 -8.30
C ALA A 186 -34.05 15.05 -9.78
N GLU A 187 -33.87 16.06 -10.65
CA GLU A 187 -34.07 15.89 -12.09
C GLU A 187 -33.11 14.86 -12.70
N ALA A 188 -31.83 14.89 -12.31
CA ALA A 188 -30.84 13.93 -12.81
C ALA A 188 -31.12 12.50 -12.32
N PHE A 189 -31.61 12.35 -11.09
CA PHE A 189 -31.99 11.05 -10.53
C PHE A 189 -33.23 10.49 -11.21
N ASP A 190 -34.26 11.31 -11.41
CA ASP A 190 -35.51 10.89 -12.06
C ASP A 190 -35.29 10.49 -13.52
N ASP A 191 -34.46 11.23 -14.28
CA ASP A 191 -34.11 10.87 -15.65
C ASP A 191 -33.31 9.56 -15.71
N ALA A 192 -32.38 9.34 -14.77
CA ALA A 192 -31.64 8.09 -14.67
C ALA A 192 -32.54 6.90 -14.30
N PHE A 193 -33.48 7.10 -13.38
CA PHE A 193 -34.43 6.09 -12.93
C PHE A 193 -35.40 5.69 -14.03
N LEU A 194 -35.94 6.66 -14.79
CA LEU A 194 -36.81 6.42 -15.94
C LEU A 194 -36.07 5.70 -17.08
N LYS A 195 -34.81 6.04 -17.34
CA LYS A 195 -33.94 5.31 -18.28
C LYS A 195 -33.69 3.86 -17.86
N MET A 196 -33.62 3.60 -16.55
CA MET A 196 -33.48 2.23 -16.04
C MET A 196 -34.77 1.42 -16.21
N ILE A 197 -35.93 2.00 -15.87
CA ILE A 197 -37.23 1.33 -16.01
C ILE A 197 -37.55 1.03 -17.48
N SER A 198 -37.29 1.98 -18.39
CA SER A 198 -37.49 1.77 -19.83
C SER A 198 -36.60 0.70 -20.46
N ARG A 199 -35.49 0.33 -19.81
CA ARG A 199 -34.63 -0.80 -20.22
C ARG A 199 -35.08 -2.15 -19.64
N LEU A 200 -36.00 -2.15 -18.68
CA LEU A 200 -36.56 -3.35 -18.07
C LEU A 200 -37.93 -3.74 -18.66
N GLY A 201 -38.41 -2.99 -19.66
CA GLY A 201 -39.54 -3.34 -20.52
C GLY A 201 -39.10 -4.09 -21.77
#